data_AF-T0BLL0-F1
#
_entry.id   AF-T0BLL0-F1
#
_cell.length_a   1.000
_cell.length_b   1.000
_cell.length_c   1.000
_cell.angle_alpha   90.00
_cell.angle_beta   90.00
_cell.angle_gamma   90.00
#
_symmetry.space_group_name_H-M   'P 1'
#
loop_
_entity.id
_entity.type
_entity.pdbx_description
1 polymer ?
#
loop_
_entity_poly.entity_id
_entity_poly.type
_entity_poly.pdbx_seq_one_letter_code
_entity_poly.pdbx_strand_id
1 'polypeptide(L)'
;MAPSRFLAKKRKKSKIRVWLLLVSLPLFILVLIELYKWLIPFNTVNPLWRDATVGETVIGDWKYEGYDEEGYLKFYNHGQTHLLPPTSHLLALDGQFVVVEESSPNSITFAPKLYQAIPFLWILSMFGFLLLVLLGGYWYVRRRLHAHHKRLVDLLSRQRGFRPRKRN
;
A
#
# COMPACT_ATOMS: atom_id res chain seq x y z
N MET A 1 5.70 36.09 56.22
CA MET A 1 5.02 34.89 55.69
C MET A 1 4.36 35.24 54.37
N ALA A 2 4.88 34.73 53.25
CA ALA A 2 4.29 34.90 51.93
C ALA A 2 3.74 33.55 51.44
N PRO A 3 2.48 33.44 50.99
CA PRO A 3 1.96 32.18 50.49
C PRO A 3 2.53 31.88 49.10
N SER A 4 3.28 30.78 49.01
CA SER A 4 3.80 30.23 47.76
C SER A 4 2.65 29.70 46.89
N ARG A 5 2.38 30.39 45.77
CA ARG A 5 1.41 29.94 44.78
C ARG A 5 2.03 28.82 43.93
N PHE A 6 1.71 27.58 44.26
CA PHE A 6 1.95 26.42 43.40
C PHE A 6 1.14 26.55 42.09
N LEU A 7 1.82 26.91 40.99
CA LEU A 7 1.25 26.83 39.65
C LEU A 7 1.37 25.39 39.14
N ALA A 8 0.28 24.63 39.24
CA ALA A 8 0.16 23.29 38.70
C ALA A 8 0.39 23.28 37.18
N LYS A 9 1.57 22.84 36.75
CA LYS A 9 1.95 22.62 35.35
C LYS A 9 1.23 21.38 34.78
N LYS A 10 -0.08 21.44 34.61
CA LYS A 10 -0.87 20.39 33.93
C LYS A 10 -1.06 20.71 32.44
N ARG A 11 -0.99 19.65 31.62
CA ARG A 11 -1.33 19.56 30.16
C ARG A 11 -0.19 19.71 29.13
N LYS A 12 0.85 18.89 29.24
CA LYS A 12 1.63 18.43 28.05
C LYS A 12 1.32 16.99 27.60
N LYS A 13 0.59 16.22 28.41
CA LYS A 13 0.38 14.77 28.18
C LYS A 13 -0.68 14.41 27.12
N SER A 14 -1.62 15.30 26.75
CA SER A 14 -2.65 14.93 25.75
C SER A 14 -2.14 14.97 24.31
N LYS A 15 -1.13 15.80 24.01
CA LYS A 15 -0.61 15.97 22.65
C LYS A 15 0.23 14.79 22.17
N ILE A 16 0.97 14.17 23.10
CA ILE A 16 1.74 12.95 22.83
C ILE A 16 0.81 11.77 22.55
N ARG A 17 -0.36 11.68 23.22
CA ARG A 17 -1.36 10.62 22.95
C ARG A 17 -1.96 10.70 21.56
N VAL A 18 -2.29 11.90 21.08
CA VAL A 18 -2.86 12.07 19.73
C VAL A 18 -1.84 11.72 18.66
N TRP A 19 -0.57 12.09 18.86
CA TRP A 19 0.51 11.72 17.95
C TRP A 19 0.83 10.23 17.99
N LEU A 20 0.81 9.62 19.18
CA LEU A 20 0.94 8.17 19.33
C LEU A 20 -0.19 7.45 18.60
N LEU A 21 -1.44 7.89 18.69
CA LEU A 21 -2.55 7.27 17.97
C LEU A 21 -2.43 7.42 16.45
N LEU A 22 -1.99 8.58 15.96
CA LEU A 22 -1.79 8.83 14.53
C LEU A 22 -0.68 7.98 13.91
N VAL A 23 0.35 7.63 14.68
CA VAL A 23 1.45 6.78 14.22
C VAL A 23 1.16 5.30 14.52
N SER A 24 0.57 4.99 15.67
CA SER A 24 0.32 3.61 16.09
C SER A 24 -0.76 2.93 15.26
N LEU A 25 -1.78 3.67 14.82
CA LEU A 25 -2.85 3.09 14.01
C LEU A 25 -2.36 2.57 12.64
N PRO A 26 -1.62 3.34 11.81
CA PRO A 26 -1.06 2.81 10.58
C PRO A 26 0.00 1.73 10.83
N LEU A 27 0.81 1.86 11.89
CA LEU A 27 1.77 0.82 12.26
C LEU A 27 1.08 -0.50 12.62
N PHE A 28 -0.05 -0.42 13.33
CA PHE A 28 -0.86 -1.57 13.71
C PHE A 28 -1.51 -2.23 12.48
N ILE A 29 -2.00 -1.43 11.53
CA ILE A 29 -2.52 -1.95 10.25
C ILE A 29 -1.41 -2.66 9.46
N LEU A 30 -0.20 -2.09 9.39
CA LEU A 30 0.95 -2.73 8.74
C LEU A 30 1.31 -4.06 9.40
N VAL A 31 1.35 -4.11 10.72
CA VAL A 31 1.60 -5.36 11.47
C VAL A 31 0.50 -6.38 11.20
N LEU A 32 -0.77 -5.98 11.17
CA LEU A 32 -1.88 -6.89 10.84
C LEU A 32 -1.78 -7.45 9.42
N ILE A 33 -1.37 -6.64 8.44
CA ILE A 33 -1.13 -7.10 7.06
C ILE A 33 0.00 -8.13 7.03
N GLU A 34 1.10 -7.87 7.74
CA GLU A 34 2.24 -8.77 7.77
C GLU A 34 1.93 -10.06 8.54
N LEU A 35 1.18 -9.97 9.64
CA LEU A 35 0.69 -11.12 10.40
C LEU A 35 -0.31 -11.94 9.58
N TYR A 36 -1.17 -11.31 8.79
CA TYR A 36 -2.10 -11.97 7.88
C TYR A 36 -1.35 -12.77 6.79
N LYS A 37 -0.27 -12.21 6.23
CA LYS A 37 0.61 -12.96 5.31
C LYS A 37 1.29 -14.15 6.00
N TRP A 38 1.66 -14.00 7.27
CA TRP A 38 2.35 -15.06 8.01
C TRP A 38 1.43 -16.19 8.47
N LEU A 39 0.18 -15.86 8.86
CA LEU A 39 -0.83 -16.83 9.31
C LEU A 39 -1.46 -17.64 8.18
N ILE A 40 -1.31 -17.23 6.91
CA ILE A 40 -1.76 -18.00 5.74
C ILE A 40 -0.52 -18.56 5.04
N PRO A 41 0.10 -19.65 5.55
CA PRO A 41 1.27 -20.26 4.94
C PRO A 41 0.97 -20.95 3.60
N PHE A 42 -0.29 -20.94 3.14
CA PHE A 42 -0.73 -21.58 1.89
C PHE A 42 -1.09 -20.60 0.76
N ASN A 43 -0.99 -19.28 0.98
CA ASN A 43 -1.11 -18.28 -0.09
C ASN A 43 0.27 -17.72 -0.49
N THR A 44 1.22 -18.63 -0.71
CA THR A 44 2.40 -18.37 -1.56
C THR A 44 2.01 -18.29 -3.04
N VAL A 45 0.71 -18.23 -3.35
CA VAL A 45 0.21 -17.81 -4.65
C VAL A 45 0.46 -16.31 -4.74
N ASN A 46 1.66 -15.93 -5.20
CA ASN A 46 1.86 -14.60 -5.75
C ASN A 46 0.67 -14.35 -6.70
N PRO A 47 -0.17 -13.32 -6.48
CA PRO A 47 -1.47 -13.17 -7.15
C PRO A 47 -1.37 -13.01 -8.67
N LEU A 48 -0.14 -12.97 -9.18
CA LEU A 48 0.21 -12.97 -10.59
C LEU A 48 0.20 -14.36 -11.21
N TRP A 49 0.46 -15.40 -10.42
CA TRP A 49 0.41 -16.77 -10.88
C TRP A 49 -1.03 -17.28 -10.83
N ARG A 50 -1.41 -17.95 -11.91
CA ARG A 50 -2.68 -18.62 -12.08
C ARG A 50 -2.40 -20.06 -12.44
N ASP A 51 -3.23 -20.94 -11.92
CA ASP A 51 -3.21 -22.35 -12.28
C ASP A 51 -4.32 -22.61 -13.29
N ALA A 52 -4.01 -23.39 -14.33
CA ALA A 52 -4.99 -23.96 -15.25
C ALA A 52 -4.76 -25.46 -15.36
N THR A 53 -5.86 -26.19 -15.54
CA THR A 53 -5.87 -27.63 -15.79
C THR A 53 -6.10 -27.94 -17.27
N VAL A 54 -5.99 -29.20 -17.66
CA VAL A 54 -6.24 -29.64 -19.04
C VAL A 54 -7.66 -29.27 -19.47
N GLY A 55 -7.78 -28.61 -20.62
CA GLY A 55 -9.03 -28.09 -21.18
C GLY A 55 -9.37 -26.66 -20.73
N GLU A 56 -8.66 -26.11 -19.74
CA GLU A 56 -8.87 -24.74 -19.29
C GLU A 56 -8.05 -23.74 -20.10
N THR A 57 -8.58 -22.53 -20.17
CA THR A 57 -8.01 -21.42 -20.92
C THR A 57 -6.81 -20.83 -20.18
N VAL A 58 -5.68 -20.71 -20.88
CA VAL A 58 -4.44 -20.13 -20.36
C VAL A 58 -4.25 -18.69 -20.85
N ILE A 59 -4.41 -18.48 -22.16
CA ILE A 59 -4.15 -17.19 -22.81
C ILE A 59 -5.12 -16.96 -23.95
N GLY A 60 -5.84 -15.84 -23.95
CA GLY A 60 -6.91 -15.61 -24.94
C GLY A 60 -7.95 -16.73 -24.94
N ASP A 61 -8.10 -17.43 -26.06
CA ASP A 61 -8.94 -18.62 -26.23
C ASP A 61 -8.14 -19.95 -26.25
N TRP A 62 -6.82 -19.87 -26.03
CA TRP A 62 -5.95 -21.05 -26.02
C TRP A 62 -6.11 -21.86 -24.75
N LYS A 63 -6.37 -23.15 -24.93
CA LYS A 63 -6.56 -24.12 -23.86
C LYS A 63 -5.33 -24.98 -23.67
N TYR A 64 -5.04 -25.33 -22.43
CA TYR A 64 -3.98 -26.28 -22.11
C TYR A 64 -4.41 -27.71 -22.45
N GLU A 65 -3.59 -28.47 -23.16
CA GLU A 65 -3.87 -29.88 -23.50
C GLU A 65 -2.95 -30.90 -22.81
N GLY A 66 -2.04 -30.45 -21.94
CA GLY A 66 -1.08 -31.35 -21.30
C GLY A 66 0.24 -31.43 -22.06
N TYR A 67 0.88 -32.60 -21.97
CA TYR A 67 2.13 -32.90 -22.66
C TYR A 67 1.89 -33.79 -23.88
N ASP A 68 2.66 -33.53 -24.94
CA ASP A 68 2.79 -34.42 -26.09
C ASP A 68 3.68 -35.63 -25.77
N GLU A 69 3.74 -36.60 -26.68
CA GLU A 69 4.56 -37.81 -26.55
C GLU A 69 6.05 -37.50 -26.35
N GLU A 70 6.54 -36.39 -26.93
CA GLU A 70 7.91 -35.91 -26.78
C GLU A 70 8.11 -34.99 -25.56
N GLY A 71 7.09 -34.80 -24.72
CA GLY A 71 7.14 -33.97 -23.51
C GLY A 71 6.98 -32.46 -23.76
N TYR A 72 6.44 -32.07 -24.92
CA TYR A 72 6.17 -30.67 -25.23
C TYR A 72 4.84 -30.24 -24.62
N LEU A 73 4.80 -29.02 -24.09
CA LEU A 73 3.58 -28.38 -23.62
C LEU A 73 2.66 -28.08 -24.81
N LYS A 74 1.44 -28.63 -24.80
CA LYS A 74 0.49 -28.52 -25.90
C LYS A 74 -0.62 -27.52 -25.58
N PHE A 75 -0.89 -26.63 -26.52
CA PHE A 75 -1.97 -25.66 -26.46
C PHE A 75 -2.85 -25.76 -27.69
N TYR A 76 -4.16 -25.66 -27.51
CA TYR A 76 -5.15 -25.77 -28.59
C TYR A 76 -6.06 -24.55 -28.65
N ASN A 77 -6.33 -24.07 -29.86
CA ASN A 77 -7.30 -23.02 -30.14
C ASN A 77 -7.96 -23.26 -31.51
N HIS A 78 -9.28 -23.51 -31.55
CA HIS A 78 -10.10 -23.57 -32.76
C HIS A 78 -9.48 -24.34 -33.97
N GLY A 79 -8.80 -25.46 -33.71
CA GLY A 79 -8.17 -26.30 -34.76
C GLY A 79 -6.69 -26.03 -34.99
N GLN A 80 -6.12 -25.03 -34.31
CA GLN A 80 -4.69 -24.77 -34.27
C GLN A 80 -4.08 -25.36 -33.01
N THR A 81 -2.91 -25.99 -33.17
CA THR A 81 -2.13 -26.53 -32.07
C THR A 81 -0.80 -25.81 -32.02
N HIS A 82 -0.39 -25.39 -30.84
CA HIS A 82 0.92 -24.82 -30.59
C HIS A 82 1.66 -25.67 -29.57
N LEU A 83 2.91 -26.02 -29.88
CA LEU A 83 3.78 -26.80 -29.01
C LEU A 83 4.85 -25.88 -28.42
N LEU A 84 5.01 -25.96 -27.11
CA LEU A 84 6.04 -25.23 -26.38
C LEU A 84 7.08 -26.23 -25.87
N PRO A 85 8.38 -26.01 -26.17
CA PRO A 85 9.44 -26.89 -25.67
C PRO A 85 9.49 -26.92 -24.14
N PRO A 86 9.87 -28.05 -23.52
CA PRO A 86 9.95 -28.17 -22.06
C PRO A 86 10.99 -27.26 -21.42
N THR A 87 11.97 -26.78 -22.19
CA THR A 87 12.98 -25.81 -21.74
C THR A 87 12.52 -24.35 -21.86
N SER A 88 11.37 -24.10 -22.48
CA SER A 88 10.85 -22.75 -22.69
C SER A 88 9.83 -22.39 -21.62
N HIS A 89 10.11 -21.29 -20.92
CA HIS A 89 9.22 -20.71 -19.91
C HIS A 89 8.36 -19.58 -20.46
N LEU A 90 8.46 -19.26 -21.75
CA LEU A 90 7.78 -18.11 -22.34
C LEU A 90 6.89 -18.58 -23.49
N LEU A 91 5.59 -18.36 -23.34
CA LEU A 91 4.58 -18.69 -24.34
C LEU A 91 4.04 -17.38 -24.93
N ALA A 92 4.10 -17.28 -26.25
CA ALA A 92 3.59 -16.15 -27.02
C ALA A 92 2.53 -16.65 -28.01
N LEU A 93 1.28 -16.29 -27.78
CA LEU A 93 0.13 -16.73 -28.58
C LEU A 93 -0.78 -15.53 -28.85
N ASP A 94 -1.18 -15.34 -30.11
CA ASP A 94 -2.04 -14.24 -30.56
C ASP A 94 -1.63 -12.84 -30.07
N GLY A 95 -0.33 -12.57 -30.03
CA GLY A 95 0.23 -11.30 -29.56
C GLY A 95 0.16 -11.09 -28.04
N GLN A 96 -0.38 -12.05 -27.30
CA GLN A 96 -0.32 -12.10 -25.85
C GLN A 96 0.87 -12.95 -25.38
N PHE A 97 1.36 -12.67 -24.17
CA PHE A 97 2.50 -13.38 -23.60
C PHE A 97 2.19 -13.80 -22.17
N VAL A 98 2.51 -15.06 -21.86
CA VAL A 98 2.48 -15.60 -20.51
C VAL A 98 3.83 -16.24 -20.19
N VAL A 99 4.21 -16.17 -18.92
CA VAL A 99 5.38 -16.86 -18.38
C VAL A 99 4.88 -18.11 -17.69
N VAL A 100 5.46 -19.27 -18.01
CA VAL A 100 5.16 -20.56 -17.40
C VAL A 100 6.21 -20.81 -16.32
N GLU A 101 5.76 -20.94 -15.07
CA GLU A 101 6.64 -21.25 -13.94
C GLU A 101 6.84 -22.75 -13.81
N GLU A 102 5.72 -23.46 -13.70
CA GLU A 102 5.68 -24.88 -13.44
C GLU A 102 4.61 -25.51 -14.33
N SER A 103 4.92 -26.70 -14.85
CA SER A 103 3.98 -27.46 -15.65
C SER A 103 4.03 -28.94 -15.26
N SER A 104 2.86 -29.57 -15.34
CA SER A 104 2.65 -30.99 -15.16
C SER A 104 1.73 -31.50 -16.28
N PRO A 105 1.63 -32.82 -16.50
CA PRO A 105 0.72 -33.37 -17.52
C PRO A 105 -0.74 -32.91 -17.38
N ASN A 106 -1.15 -32.53 -16.16
CA ASN A 106 -2.54 -32.21 -15.85
C ASN A 106 -2.78 -30.74 -15.50
N SER A 107 -1.73 -29.99 -15.19
CA SER A 107 -1.83 -28.61 -14.73
C SER A 107 -0.67 -27.75 -15.21
N ILE A 108 -0.91 -26.45 -15.31
CA ILE A 108 0.10 -25.46 -15.65
C ILE A 108 -0.08 -24.24 -14.74
N THR A 109 1.03 -23.77 -14.18
CA THR A 109 1.11 -22.54 -13.42
C THR A 109 1.76 -21.47 -14.27
N PHE A 110 1.04 -20.39 -14.52
CA PHE A 110 1.45 -19.34 -15.44
C PHE A 110 1.12 -17.94 -14.92
N ALA A 111 1.89 -16.95 -15.35
CA ALA A 111 1.63 -15.54 -15.06
C ALA A 111 1.41 -14.77 -16.36
N PRO A 112 0.28 -14.05 -16.52
CA PRO A 112 0.15 -13.03 -17.55
C PRO A 112 1.15 -11.89 -17.29
N LYS A 113 1.71 -11.34 -18.38
CA LYS A 113 2.81 -10.35 -18.37
C LYS A 113 2.70 -9.30 -17.24
N LEU A 114 3.82 -9.12 -16.53
CA LEU A 114 4.04 -8.27 -15.35
C LEU A 114 3.65 -6.78 -15.46
N TYR A 115 3.37 -6.22 -16.64
CA TYR A 115 2.98 -4.80 -16.74
C TYR A 115 1.58 -4.50 -16.18
N GLN A 116 0.72 -5.52 -16.01
CA GLN A 116 -0.55 -5.40 -15.27
C GLN A 116 -0.41 -5.76 -13.78
N ALA A 117 0.79 -6.17 -13.35
CA ALA A 117 1.00 -6.83 -12.05
C ALA A 117 1.26 -5.90 -10.88
N ILE A 118 1.84 -4.71 -11.10
CA ILE A 118 1.90 -3.73 -10.02
C ILE A 118 0.51 -3.12 -9.96
N PRO A 119 -0.31 -3.47 -8.96
CA PRO A 119 -1.68 -2.98 -8.94
C PRO A 119 -1.56 -1.48 -8.87
N PHE A 120 -2.08 -0.76 -9.86
CA PHE A 120 -2.03 0.71 -9.87
C PHE A 120 -2.55 1.28 -8.54
N LEU A 121 -3.51 0.58 -7.92
CA LEU A 121 -4.00 0.80 -6.56
C LEU A 121 -2.93 0.81 -5.45
N TRP A 122 -1.89 -0.03 -5.53
CA TRP A 122 -0.80 -0.06 -4.54
C TRP A 122 0.13 1.14 -4.67
N ILE A 123 0.47 1.51 -5.92
CA ILE A 123 1.22 2.74 -6.18
C ILE A 123 0.40 3.95 -5.70
N LEU A 124 -0.88 3.99 -6.09
CA LEU A 124 -1.80 5.07 -5.73
C LEU A 124 -2.01 5.18 -4.21
N SER A 125 -2.08 4.05 -3.50
CA SER A 125 -2.22 4.04 -2.04
C SER A 125 -0.95 4.52 -1.33
N MET A 126 0.23 4.13 -1.82
CA MET A 126 1.51 4.64 -1.29
C MET A 126 1.63 6.15 -1.47
N PHE A 127 1.36 6.65 -2.68
CA PHE A 127 1.39 8.08 -2.96
C PHE A 127 0.28 8.85 -2.23
N GLY A 128 -0.92 8.29 -2.14
CA GLY A 128 -2.03 8.87 -1.40
C GLY A 128 -1.73 8.99 0.10
N PHE A 129 -1.12 7.96 0.69
CA PHE A 129 -0.69 7.99 2.08
C PHE A 129 0.42 9.03 2.31
N LEU A 130 1.43 9.08 1.45
CA LEU A 130 2.49 10.08 1.51
C LEU A 130 1.91 11.51 1.45
N LEU A 131 0.97 11.74 0.55
CA LEU A 131 0.30 13.03 0.37
C LEU A 131 -0.49 13.43 1.63
N LEU A 132 -1.20 12.49 2.25
CA LEU A 132 -1.93 12.73 3.50
C LEU A 132 -0.98 13.08 4.66
N VAL A 133 0.17 12.41 4.76
CA VAL A 133 1.19 12.72 5.77
C VAL A 133 1.77 14.12 5.55
N LEU A 134 2.09 14.47 4.31
CA LEU A 134 2.62 15.80 3.97
C LEU A 134 1.60 16.91 4.21
N LEU A 135 0.34 16.73 3.80
CA LEU A 135 -0.75 17.70 4.03
C LEU A 135 -1.08 17.83 5.51
N GLY A 136 -1.17 16.72 6.24
CA GLY A 136 -1.40 16.71 7.68
C GLY A 136 -0.27 17.40 8.44
N GLY A 137 0.98 17.11 8.07
CA GLY A 137 2.16 17.76 8.63
C GLY A 137 2.21 19.26 8.35
N TYR A 138 1.97 19.67 7.10
CA TYR A 138 1.92 21.07 6.69
C TYR A 138 0.85 21.86 7.44
N TRP A 139 -0.38 21.35 7.48
CA TRP A 139 -1.49 22.01 8.16
C TRP A 139 -1.23 22.14 9.67
N TYR A 140 -0.63 21.12 10.28
CA TYR A 140 -0.22 21.14 11.68
C TYR A 140 0.81 22.23 11.97
N VAL A 141 1.87 22.34 11.16
CA VAL A 141 2.89 23.38 11.30
C VAL A 141 2.28 24.77 11.11
N ARG A 142 1.45 24.96 10.08
CA ARG A 142 0.78 26.24 9.81
C ARG A 142 -0.10 26.69 10.97
N ARG A 143 -0.92 25.78 11.53
CA ARG A 143 -1.74 26.08 12.72
C ARG A 143 -0.88 26.45 13.92
N ARG A 144 0.26 25.79 14.10
CA ARG A 144 1.17 26.04 15.22
C ARG A 144 1.86 27.39 15.10
N LEU A 145 2.29 27.77 13.89
CA LEU A 145 2.87 29.08 13.61
C LEU A 145 1.86 30.20 13.87
N HIS A 146 0.62 30.06 13.40
CA HIS A 146 -0.44 31.04 13.69
C HIS A 146 -0.78 31.14 15.18
N ALA A 147 -0.82 30.02 15.91
CA ALA A 147 -1.06 30.03 17.34
C ALA A 147 0.09 30.68 18.13
N HIS A 148 1.34 30.50 17.70
CA HIS A 148 2.50 31.18 18.30
C HIS A 148 2.50 32.67 18.00
N HIS A 149 2.16 33.07 16.77
CA HIS A 149 2.10 34.48 16.39
C HIS A 149 1.04 35.24 17.20
N LYS A 150 -0.18 34.69 17.36
CA LYS A 150 -1.21 35.29 18.22
C LYS A 150 -0.77 35.46 19.67
N ARG A 151 -0.04 34.48 20.23
CA ARG A 151 0.49 34.57 21.59
C ARG A 151 1.58 35.63 21.75
N LEU A 152 2.44 35.78 20.74
CA LEU A 152 3.45 36.83 20.75
C LEU A 152 2.80 38.22 20.64
N VAL A 153 1.78 38.37 19.79
CA VAL A 153 1.00 39.61 19.68
C VAL A 153 0.27 39.94 20.99
N ASP A 154 -0.34 38.95 21.66
CA ASP A 154 -0.99 39.14 22.97
C ASP A 154 0.01 39.49 24.10
N LEU A 155 1.22 38.93 24.05
CA LEU A 155 2.26 39.26 25.03
C LEU A 155 2.82 40.67 24.80
N LEU A 156 3.01 41.06 23.54
CA LEU A 156 3.44 42.41 23.17
C LEU A 156 2.36 43.46 23.47
N SER A 157 1.07 43.15 23.28
CA SER A 157 -0.03 44.05 23.63
C SER A 157 -0.17 44.23 25.15
N ARG A 158 0.08 43.18 25.94
CA ARG A 158 0.14 43.27 27.41
C ARG A 158 1.35 44.04 27.91
N GLN A 159 2.52 43.89 27.29
CA GLN A 159 3.71 44.65 27.68
C GLN A 159 3.62 46.14 27.34
N ARG A 160 2.89 46.53 26.28
CA ARG A 160 2.70 47.94 25.92
C ARG A 160 1.68 48.72 26.77
N GLY A 161 1.11 48.12 27.81
CA GLY A 161 0.39 48.87 28.85
C GLY A 161 -0.61 49.87 28.30
N PHE A 162 -1.55 49.42 27.45
CA PHE A 162 -2.68 50.26 27.07
C PHE A 162 -3.63 50.39 28.27
N ARG A 163 -3.33 51.32 29.19
CA ARG A 163 -4.31 51.82 30.15
C ARG A 163 -5.21 52.80 29.39
N PRO A 164 -6.51 52.50 29.18
CA PRO A 164 -7.43 53.54 28.75
C PRO A 164 -7.47 54.60 29.85
N ARG A 165 -7.00 55.79 29.53
CA ARG A 165 -7.09 56.98 30.37
C ARG A 165 -8.57 57.29 30.55
N LYS A 166 -9.17 56.90 31.68
CA LYS A 166 -10.47 57.44 32.08
C LYS A 166 -10.32 58.94 32.23
N ARG A 167 -10.89 59.70 31.30
CA ARG A 167 -11.22 61.12 31.51
C ARG A 167 -12.37 61.16 32.49
N ASN A 168 -12.12 61.73 33.66
CA ASN A 168 -13.07 62.57 34.39
C ASN A 168 -12.27 63.80 34.83
#